data_AF-A0A941A6T7-F1
#
_entry.id   AF-A0A941A6T7-F1
#
_cell.length_a   1.000
_cell.length_b   1.000
_cell.length_c   1.000
_cell.angle_alpha   90.00
_cell.angle_beta   90.00
_cell.angle_gamma   90.00
#
_symmetry.space_group_name_H-M   'P 1'
#
loop_
_entity.id
_entity.type
_entity.pdbx_description
1 polymer ?
#
loop_
_entity_poly.entity_id
_entity_poly.type
_entity_poly.pdbx_seq_one_letter_code
_entity_poly.pdbx_strand_id
1 'polypeptide(L)' 'MIYPSLDHLLKKVDSKYTLVVLTARRAREVVAGDHSMVPSKSNKAVTIALEEIGADKVTYERVKPIGG' A
#
# COMPACT_ATOMS: atom_id res chain seq x y z
N MET A 1 -7.97 -3.80 15.13
CA MET A 1 -7.21 -2.54 15.10
C MET A 1 -6.27 -2.59 13.90
N ILE A 2 -6.31 -1.61 13.00
CA ILE A 2 -5.44 -1.60 11.80
C ILE A 2 -4.08 -1.05 12.23
N TYR A 3 -3.02 -1.81 11.99
CA TYR A 3 -1.64 -1.39 12.14
C TYR A 3 -0.99 -1.50 10.77
N PRO A 4 -0.24 -0.48 10.30
CA PRO A 4 -0.01 0.83 10.91
C PRO A 4 -1.28 1.72 10.98
N SER A 5 -1.21 2.82 11.75
CA SER A 5 -2.33 3.78 11.84
C SER A 5 -2.55 4.53 10.52
N LEU A 6 -3.78 5.02 10.30
CA LEU A 6 -4.10 5.79 9.10
C LEU A 6 -3.23 7.04 8.97
N ASP A 7 -2.98 7.76 10.06
CA ASP A 7 -2.15 8.97 10.05
C ASP A 7 -0.69 8.67 9.64
N HIS A 8 -0.17 7.49 9.99
CA HIS A 8 1.14 7.05 9.52
C HIS A 8 1.13 6.79 8.02
N LEU A 9 0.12 6.09 7.52
CA LEU A 9 -0.04 5.76 6.11
C LEU A 9 -0.20 7.02 5.24
N LEU A 10 -0.93 8.02 5.73
CA LEU A 10 -1.10 9.29 5.02
C LEU A 10 0.17 10.12 4.90
N LYS A 11 1.23 9.82 5.66
CA LYS A 11 2.56 10.42 5.46
C LYS A 11 3.34 9.76 4.31
N LYS A 12 2.89 8.61 3.83
CA LYS A 12 3.53 7.83 2.74
C LYS A 12 2.96 8.13 1.36
N VAL A 13 1.83 8.85 1.31
CA VAL A 13 1.12 9.19 0.08
C VAL A 13 0.69 10.65 0.07
N ASP A 14 0.44 11.19 -1.10
CA ASP A 14 -0.07 12.56 -1.25
C ASP A 14 -1.57 12.72 -0.99
N SER A 15 -2.35 11.63 -1.03
CA SER A 15 -3.80 11.70 -0.85
C SER A 15 -4.41 10.40 -0.37
N LYS A 16 -5.58 10.49 0.27
CA LYS A 16 -6.38 9.32 0.69
C LYS A 16 -6.74 8.43 -0.51
N TYR A 17 -7.02 9.03 -1.67
CA TYR A 17 -7.34 8.28 -2.89
C TYR A 17 -6.14 7.47 -3.38
N THR A 18 -4.94 8.06 -3.35
CA THR A 18 -3.68 7.36 -3.66
C THR A 18 -3.48 6.16 -2.73
N LEU A 19 -3.69 6.33 -1.43
CA LEU A 19 -3.60 5.22 -0.47
C LEU A 19 -4.56 4.08 -0.83
N VAL A 20 -5.83 4.40 -1.10
CA VAL A 20 -6.86 3.39 -1.43
C VAL A 20 -6.49 2.63 -2.70
N VAL A 21 -6.12 3.33 -3.77
CA VAL A 21 -5.78 2.72 -5.06
C VAL A 21 -4.50 1.88 -4.95
N LEU A 22 -3.47 2.40 -4.28
CA LEU A 22 -2.20 1.70 -4.06
C LEU A 22 -2.43 0.42 -3.25
N THR A 23 -3.17 0.52 -2.15
CA THR A 23 -3.51 -0.63 -1.29
C THR A 23 -4.32 -1.66 -2.05
N ALA A 24 -5.34 -1.25 -2.80
CA ALA A 24 -6.19 -2.16 -3.56
C ALA A 24 -5.42 -2.89 -4.65
N ARG A 25 -4.51 -2.19 -5.35
CA ARG A 25 -3.62 -2.81 -6.34
C ARG A 25 -2.73 -3.85 -5.69
N ARG A 26 -2.03 -3.48 -4.62
CA ARG A 26 -1.11 -4.39 -3.94
C ARG A 26 -1.83 -5.60 -3.34
N ALA A 27 -2.99 -5.39 -2.72
CA ALA A 27 -3.80 -6.48 -2.19
C ALA A 27 -4.20 -7.50 -3.27
N ARG A 28 -4.47 -7.07 -4.51
CA ARG A 28 -4.73 -8.00 -5.62
C ARG A 28 -3.52 -8.85 -5.99
N GLU A 29 -2.32 -8.27 -5.97
CA GLU A 29 -1.07 -9.01 -6.20
C GLU A 29 -0.86 -10.09 -5.14
N VAL A 30 -1.08 -9.75 -3.86
CA VAL A 30 -1.02 -10.71 -2.75
C VAL A 30 -2.07 -11.81 -2.89
N VAL A 31 -3.31 -11.48 -3.30
CA VAL A 31 -4.36 -12.49 -3.58
C VAL A 31 -3.98 -13.39 -4.75
N ALA A 32 -3.26 -12.87 -5.75
CA ALA A 32 -2.77 -13.65 -6.89
C ALA A 32 -1.61 -14.61 -6.52
N GLY A 33 -1.18 -14.63 -5.25
CA GLY A 33 -0.15 -15.52 -4.73
C GLY A 33 1.21 -14.86 -4.55
N ASP A 34 1.32 -13.54 -4.73
CA ASP A 34 2.57 -12.84 -4.44
C ASP A 34 2.87 -12.86 -2.94
N HIS A 35 4.16 -12.91 -2.61
CA HIS A 35 4.64 -13.01 -1.25
C HIS A 35 4.61 -11.66 -0.55
N SER A 36 4.31 -11.69 0.75
CA SER A 36 4.44 -10.52 1.61
C SER A 36 5.90 -10.08 1.71
N MET A 37 6.16 -8.80 1.47
CA MET A 37 7.49 -8.19 1.54
C MET A 37 7.90 -7.82 2.98
N VAL A 38 6.96 -7.94 3.93
CA VAL A 38 7.15 -7.69 5.35
C VAL A 38 6.65 -8.87 6.18
N PRO A 39 7.18 -9.09 7.39
CA PRO A 39 6.59 -10.04 8.32
C PRO A 39 5.19 -9.57 8.73
N SER A 40 4.15 -10.25 8.23
CA SER A 40 2.76 -9.98 8.60
C SER A 40 2.25 -11.08 9.52
N LYS A 41 1.51 -10.68 10.56
CA LYS A 41 0.70 -11.62 11.37
C LYS A 41 -0.66 -11.88 10.77
N SER A 42 -1.02 -11.18 9.70
CA SER A 42 -2.30 -11.27 9.02
C SER A 42 -2.18 -12.10 7.75
N ASN A 43 -3.22 -12.87 7.45
CA ASN A 43 -3.41 -13.50 6.14
C ASN A 43 -4.30 -12.68 5.20
N LYS A 44 -4.78 -11.51 5.65
CA LYS A 44 -5.64 -10.63 4.85
C LYS A 44 -4.78 -9.77 3.94
N ALA A 45 -4.97 -9.93 2.63
CA ALA A 45 -4.20 -9.21 1.62
C ALA A 45 -4.22 -7.67 1.80
N VAL A 46 -5.34 -7.09 2.21
CA VAL A 46 -5.44 -5.64 2.48
C VAL A 46 -4.58 -5.23 3.66
N THR A 47 -4.53 -6.05 4.72
CA THR A 47 -3.67 -5.76 5.89
C THR A 47 -2.20 -5.84 5.50
N ILE A 48 -1.82 -6.89 4.78
CA ILE A 48 -0.44 -7.06 4.26
C ILE A 48 -0.04 -5.85 3.42
N ALA A 49 -0.88 -5.44 2.47
CA ALA A 49 -0.61 -4.28 1.62
C ALA A 49 -0.42 -2.99 2.43
N LEU A 50 -1.23 -2.74 3.46
CA LEU A 50 -1.07 -1.57 4.34
C LEU A 50 0.22 -1.63 5.16
N GLU A 51 0.61 -2.81 5.65
CA GLU A 51 1.87 -3.02 6.37
C GLU A 51 3.09 -2.78 5.46
N GLU A 52 3.05 -3.26 4.22
CA GLU A 52 4.10 -3.04 3.23
C GLU A 52 4.24 -1.56 2.83
N ILE A 53 3.12 -0.85 2.63
CA ILE A 53 3.11 0.61 2.39
C ILE A 53 3.68 1.35 3.60
N GLY A 54 3.27 0.97 4.80
CA GLY A 54 3.76 1.55 6.05
C GLY A 54 5.27 1.37 6.26
N ALA A 55 5.84 0.31 5.70
CA ALA A 55 7.26 -0.07 5.76
C ALA A 55 8.07 0.37 4.52
N ASP A 56 7.50 1.24 3.66
CA ASP A 56 8.14 1.75 2.44
C ASP A 56 8.55 0.65 1.43
N LYS A 57 7.94 -0.54 1.50
CA LYS A 57 8.18 -1.63 0.53
C LYS A 57 7.36 -1.47 -0.74
N VAL A 58 6.22 -0.78 -0.63
CA VAL A 58 5.31 -0.49 -1.73
C VAL A 58 5.11 1.01 -1.79
N THR A 59 5.49 1.62 -2.92
CA THR A 59 5.37 3.05 -3.17
C THR A 59 4.62 3.30 -4.49
N TYR A 60 4.36 4.57 -4.80
CA TYR A 60 3.70 4.96 -6.03
C TYR A 60 4.54 6.03 -6.74
N GLU A 61 4.38 6.10 -8.05
CA GLU A 61 4.96 7.15 -8.87
C GLU A 61 3.84 7.93 -9.56
N ARG A 62 3.95 9.27 -9.52
CA ARG A 62 3.07 10.15 -10.31
C ARG A 62 3.66 10.26 -11.70
N VAL A 63 3.01 9.63 -12.67
CA VAL A 63 3.31 9.88 -14.08
C VAL A 63 2.93 11.33 -14.36
N LYS A 64 3.93 12.21 -14.51
CA LYS A 64 3.67 13.58 -14.99
C LYS A 64 3.19 13.47 -16.45
N PRO A 65 2.10 14.14 -16.83
CA PRO A 65 1.73 14.21 -18.23
C PRO A 65 2.86 14.88 -19.01
N ILE A 66 3.34 14.19 -20.03
CA ILE A 66 4.27 14.71 -21.03
C ILE A 66 3.49 15.69 -21.92
N GLY A 67 3.56 16.98 -21.60
CA GLY A 67 2.93 18.04 -22.36
C GLY A 67 2.67 19.27 -21.50
N GLY A 68 3.59 20.22 -21.55
CA GLY A 68 3.40 21.60 -21.11
C GLY A 68 3.13 22.51 -22.30
#